data_AF-A0A953DS59-F1
#
_entry.id   AF-A0A953DS59-F1
#
_cell.length_a   1.000
_cell.length_b   1.000
_cell.length_c   1.000
_cell.angle_alpha   90.00
_cell.angle_beta   90.00
_cell.angle_gamma   90.00
#
_symmetry.space_group_name_H-M   'P 1'
#
loop_
_entity.id
_entity.type
_entity.pdbx_description
1 polymer ?
#
loop_
_entity_poly.entity_id
_entity_poly.type
_entity_poly.pdbx_seq_one_letter_code
_entity_poly.pdbx_strand_id
1 'polypeptide(L)'
;MGNMRQWLGGARGLLLAAACLALASSGCGVVVVDPDGEGEWSAWGSDHHKVGDRKGDHDRKDDDGRDKDHDGKDDDHDGKDWGDGDKCESLSCPGDHHGHPHKGDQCCLGPDSDHDGVPDSCDNCPLDANTSQRDSDADGVGDQCDNCREVCNEDQADSDYDGVGDACDNCVDVCNADQSDQDWDGVGDVCDNCREVPNPQQADFDRDWKGDACDESCDGTSGVLDLYKDVVTLEKDVVDNHTFKVRITSTGSTPWFDETFPLSEDSPLYLRLRAGTYHVTEKDLPPGYRLEEELEVTIPVCGSVHKTLVNVKKTGTLVLKKDVREKRGDEPECDVQDDTEFKVKVKSVDGNDVEKIVTISEKDPAYLELPVGRYKVEEVWAPSGYKRPDPVWVEVEKDHKTEVTLINVRYPPTDGAGVPW
;
A
#
# COMPACT_ATOMS: atom_id res chain seq x y z
N MET A 1 52.13 -42.78 -15.57
CA MET A 1 52.83 -41.70 -14.85
C MET A 1 51.80 -41.15 -13.87
N GLY A 2 51.87 -41.28 -12.53
CA GLY A 2 53.01 -41.53 -11.63
C GLY A 2 53.76 -40.22 -11.38
N ASN A 3 53.98 -39.69 -10.15
CA ASN A 3 53.90 -40.19 -8.75
C ASN A 3 53.55 -39.00 -7.80
N MET A 4 53.22 -39.05 -6.50
CA MET A 4 52.92 -40.02 -5.40
C MET A 4 52.07 -39.25 -4.33
N ARG A 5 51.27 -39.79 -3.38
CA ARG A 5 51.55 -40.55 -2.12
C ARG A 5 52.56 -39.88 -1.15
N GLN A 6 52.41 -39.87 0.18
CA GLN A 6 51.28 -40.15 1.12
C GLN A 6 51.70 -39.83 2.59
N TRP A 7 50.73 -39.60 3.49
CA TRP A 7 50.80 -39.84 4.98
C TRP A 7 51.78 -38.97 5.82
N LEU A 8 51.68 -38.83 7.16
CA LEU A 8 50.70 -39.20 8.21
C LEU A 8 50.79 -38.13 9.35
N GLY A 9 49.75 -37.83 10.13
CA GLY A 9 49.50 -38.46 11.44
C GLY A 9 49.66 -37.47 12.60
N GLY A 10 49.06 -37.68 13.80
CA GLY A 10 49.11 -36.68 14.88
C GLY A 10 48.74 -37.16 16.30
N ALA A 11 48.85 -36.24 17.27
CA ALA A 11 48.41 -36.32 18.68
C ALA A 11 48.23 -34.87 19.20
N ARG A 12 47.18 -34.43 19.92
CA ARG A 12 46.59 -34.83 21.22
C ARG A 12 47.36 -34.34 22.48
N GLY A 13 46.79 -33.36 23.17
CA GLY A 13 47.12 -32.92 24.54
C GLY A 13 48.13 -31.76 24.63
N LEU A 14 48.10 -30.90 25.67
CA LEU A 14 47.11 -30.73 26.75
C LEU A 14 47.28 -29.36 27.44
N LEU A 15 46.19 -28.77 27.96
CA LEU A 15 46.09 -27.80 29.08
C LEU A 15 47.20 -26.75 29.32
N LEU A 16 46.82 -25.47 29.27
CA LEU A 16 46.87 -24.56 30.43
C LEU A 16 46.02 -23.29 30.19
N ALA A 17 45.53 -22.66 31.26
CA ALA A 17 44.61 -21.54 31.21
C ALA A 17 45.20 -20.26 31.83
N ALA A 18 44.85 -19.12 31.24
CA ALA A 18 44.90 -17.77 31.82
C ALA A 18 43.79 -16.97 31.12
N ALA A 19 42.62 -16.82 31.75
CA ALA A 19 42.31 -15.78 32.74
C ALA A 19 42.01 -14.44 32.04
N CYS A 20 40.71 -14.16 31.86
CA CYS A 20 40.20 -12.88 31.37
C CYS A 20 40.52 -11.76 32.38
N LEU A 21 40.91 -10.60 31.89
CA LEU A 21 40.77 -9.34 32.61
C LEU A 21 40.56 -8.18 31.63
N ALA A 22 39.36 -8.11 31.06
CA ALA A 22 38.83 -6.94 30.41
C ALA A 22 37.58 -6.52 31.20
N LEU A 23 37.44 -5.22 31.45
CA LEU A 23 36.30 -4.67 32.18
C LEU A 23 35.09 -4.61 31.25
N ALA A 24 34.01 -5.32 31.60
CA ALA A 24 32.68 -5.00 31.11
C ALA A 24 32.10 -3.94 32.06
N SER A 25 31.67 -2.80 31.51
CA SER A 25 31.13 -1.67 32.27
C SER A 25 30.05 -0.90 31.50
N SER A 26 29.23 -1.64 30.78
CA SER A 26 27.90 -1.32 30.23
C SER A 26 27.28 -2.65 29.80
N GLY A 27 25.99 -2.87 30.07
CA GLY A 27 25.46 -4.20 30.40
C GLY A 27 24.33 -4.77 29.55
N CYS A 28 24.20 -4.44 28.26
CA CYS A 28 23.17 -5.04 27.40
C CYS A 28 23.46 -6.53 27.16
N GLY A 29 22.73 -7.41 27.85
CA GLY A 29 23.01 -8.85 27.92
C GLY A 29 22.26 -9.67 26.88
N VAL A 30 22.68 -9.64 25.61
CA VAL A 30 22.03 -10.39 24.51
C VAL A 30 21.84 -11.88 24.87
N VAL A 31 20.60 -12.28 25.12
CA VAL A 31 20.23 -13.66 25.45
C VAL A 31 20.18 -14.51 24.17
N VAL A 32 21.34 -15.05 23.79
CA VAL A 32 21.44 -15.99 22.67
C VAL A 32 20.81 -17.33 23.07
N VAL A 33 19.61 -17.61 22.56
CA VAL A 33 18.92 -18.89 22.72
C VAL A 33 19.41 -19.89 21.66
N ASP A 34 20.12 -20.94 22.07
CA ASP A 34 20.57 -22.00 21.17
C ASP A 34 19.39 -22.81 20.58
N PRO A 35 19.27 -22.95 19.24
CA PRO A 35 18.08 -23.51 18.60
C PRO A 35 18.15 -25.04 18.38
N ASP A 36 18.25 -25.83 19.46
CA ASP A 36 18.22 -27.31 19.40
C ASP A 36 17.34 -27.91 20.53
N GLY A 37 16.03 -28.09 20.27
CA GLY A 37 15.08 -28.71 21.18
C GLY A 37 13.78 -29.16 20.49
N GLU A 38 13.55 -30.48 20.39
CA GLU A 38 12.42 -31.06 19.64
C GLU A 38 11.15 -31.30 20.48
N GLY A 39 9.98 -31.16 19.85
CA GLY A 39 8.68 -31.68 20.30
C GLY A 39 7.67 -30.61 20.75
N GLU A 40 6.37 -30.68 20.43
CA GLU A 40 5.62 -31.58 19.53
C GLU A 40 4.51 -30.79 18.81
N TRP A 41 4.02 -31.28 17.67
CA TRP A 41 2.92 -30.64 16.94
C TRP A 41 1.54 -30.98 17.53
N SER A 42 0.68 -29.97 17.73
CA SER A 42 -0.76 -30.16 17.93
C SER A 42 -1.54 -28.95 17.40
N ALA A 43 -2.41 -29.17 16.42
CA ALA A 43 -3.04 -28.09 15.64
C ALA A 43 -4.57 -28.04 15.83
N TRP A 44 -5.02 -27.07 16.62
CA TRP A 44 -6.39 -26.53 16.72
C TRP A 44 -6.26 -25.04 17.06
N GLY A 45 -7.02 -24.10 16.52
CA GLY A 45 -7.98 -24.13 15.42
C GLY A 45 -8.49 -22.69 15.19
N SER A 46 -8.68 -22.26 13.95
CA SER A 46 -9.05 -20.86 13.65
C SER A 46 -10.47 -20.52 14.09
N ASP A 47 -10.66 -19.38 14.76
CA ASP A 47 -11.98 -18.79 14.96
C ASP A 47 -11.95 -17.27 14.72
N HIS A 48 -12.80 -16.78 13.82
CA HIS A 48 -12.88 -15.37 13.46
C HIS A 48 -13.79 -14.60 14.43
N HIS A 49 -13.26 -13.57 15.11
CA HIS A 49 -14.12 -12.55 15.71
C HIS A 49 -14.59 -11.53 14.68
N LYS A 50 -15.86 -11.11 14.82
CA LYS A 50 -16.59 -10.36 13.81
C LYS A 50 -16.64 -8.87 14.15
N VAL A 51 -16.38 -8.03 13.16
CA VAL A 51 -16.78 -6.62 13.20
C VAL A 51 -18.31 -6.54 13.31
N GLY A 52 -18.82 -5.71 14.22
CA GLY A 52 -20.25 -5.53 14.45
C GLY A 52 -20.76 -4.20 13.92
N ASP A 53 -21.64 -4.23 12.91
CA ASP A 53 -22.25 -3.02 12.33
C ASP A 53 -23.02 -2.18 13.37
N ARG A 54 -22.88 -0.85 13.28
CA ARG A 54 -23.90 0.09 13.80
C ARG A 54 -24.44 0.97 12.68
N LYS A 55 -25.66 0.66 12.26
CA LYS A 55 -26.59 1.67 11.72
C LYS A 55 -27.00 2.59 12.89
N GLY A 56 -27.29 3.88 12.70
CA GLY A 56 -27.64 4.55 11.46
C GLY A 56 -29.15 4.70 11.36
N ASP A 57 -29.71 5.66 12.11
CA ASP A 57 -31.14 5.98 12.15
C ASP A 57 -31.36 7.50 12.28
N HIS A 58 -32.52 7.97 11.84
CA HIS A 58 -32.75 9.38 11.46
C HIS A 58 -33.46 10.26 12.50
N ASP A 59 -33.18 11.56 12.36
CA ASP A 59 -34.05 12.73 12.62
C ASP A 59 -35.19 12.63 13.65
N ARG A 60 -35.11 13.50 14.68
CA ARG A 60 -36.24 14.35 15.08
C ARG A 60 -35.76 15.65 15.71
N LYS A 61 -36.18 16.77 15.13
CA LYS A 61 -36.31 18.06 15.83
C LYS A 61 -37.67 18.12 16.49
N ASP A 62 -37.78 18.88 17.57
CA ASP A 62 -38.88 19.80 17.84
C ASP A 62 -38.39 20.84 18.86
N ASP A 63 -38.93 22.05 18.81
CA ASP A 63 -38.49 23.19 19.64
C ASP A 63 -39.10 23.15 21.05
N ASP A 64 -38.35 23.60 22.06
CA ASP A 64 -38.94 24.45 23.11
C ASP A 64 -37.86 25.32 23.80
N GLY A 65 -38.06 26.64 23.81
CA GLY A 65 -37.06 27.61 24.26
C GLY A 65 -37.21 28.04 25.72
N ARG A 66 -36.10 28.42 26.37
CA ARG A 66 -36.14 29.31 27.54
C ARG A 66 -34.81 30.01 27.84
N ASP A 67 -34.76 31.31 27.54
CA ASP A 67 -33.74 32.21 28.06
C ASP A 67 -33.73 32.21 29.60
N LYS A 68 -32.51 32.31 30.17
CA LYS A 68 -32.26 32.89 31.49
C LYS A 68 -30.84 33.47 31.56
N ASP A 69 -30.68 34.70 31.08
CA ASP A 69 -29.53 35.53 31.44
C ASP A 69 -29.53 35.81 32.94
N HIS A 70 -28.38 35.66 33.61
CA HIS A 70 -28.09 36.30 34.91
C HIS A 70 -26.61 36.70 34.96
N ASP A 71 -26.34 38.00 34.87
CA ASP A 71 -25.00 38.60 34.98
C ASP A 71 -24.42 38.49 36.41
N GLY A 72 -23.08 38.40 36.50
CA GLY A 72 -22.34 38.30 37.78
C GLY A 72 -20.97 37.64 37.60
N LYS A 73 -19.92 38.27 37.04
CA LYS A 73 -19.09 39.37 37.61
C LYS A 73 -18.49 39.02 39.00
N ASP A 74 -17.19 39.11 39.25
CA ASP A 74 -16.07 39.85 38.60
C ASP A 74 -14.68 39.13 38.79
N ASP A 75 -13.62 39.73 38.21
CA ASP A 75 -12.17 39.69 38.56
C ASP A 75 -11.24 38.47 38.23
N ASP A 76 -10.39 38.70 37.22
CA ASP A 76 -8.92 38.47 37.11
C ASP A 76 -8.21 37.18 37.62
N HIS A 77 -7.64 36.39 36.68
CA HIS A 77 -6.22 36.55 36.31
C HIS A 77 -5.79 35.75 35.06
N ASP A 78 -4.86 36.29 34.28
CA ASP A 78 -4.19 35.59 33.16
C ASP A 78 -3.19 34.52 33.65
N GLY A 79 -3.32 33.30 33.13
CA GLY A 79 -2.34 32.22 33.23
C GLY A 79 -2.71 31.13 32.23
N LYS A 80 -1.85 30.84 31.25
CA LYS A 80 -2.18 29.88 30.18
C LYS A 80 -1.80 28.47 30.59
N ASP A 81 -2.72 27.53 30.38
CA ASP A 81 -2.39 26.10 30.32
C ASP A 81 -1.24 25.87 29.33
N TRP A 82 -0.24 25.14 29.81
CA TRP A 82 0.52 24.19 29.01
C TRP A 82 0.04 22.82 29.50
N GLY A 83 -0.19 21.90 28.56
CA GLY A 83 -1.03 20.73 28.82
C GLY A 83 -0.57 19.91 30.03
N ASP A 84 -1.49 19.66 30.96
CA ASP A 84 -1.40 18.48 31.82
C ASP A 84 -1.30 17.26 30.89
N GLY A 85 -0.14 16.58 30.89
CA GLY A 85 -0.04 15.22 30.38
C GLY A 85 -0.94 14.28 31.19
N ASP A 86 -1.27 13.13 30.62
CA ASP A 86 -2.32 12.24 31.11
C ASP A 86 -2.19 11.91 32.61
N LYS A 87 -2.99 12.61 33.43
CA LYS A 87 -3.19 12.28 34.83
C LYS A 87 -3.98 10.99 34.88
N CYS A 88 -3.24 9.90 35.04
CA CYS A 88 -3.66 8.53 35.26
C CYS A 88 -4.95 8.57 36.11
N GLU A 89 -6.09 8.16 35.54
CA GLU A 89 -7.44 8.40 36.11
C GLU A 89 -7.64 7.57 37.39
N SER A 90 -7.02 8.04 38.48
CA SER A 90 -6.66 7.32 39.70
C SER A 90 -7.49 6.06 39.92
N LEU A 91 -6.98 4.91 39.46
CA LEU A 91 -7.58 3.61 39.67
C LEU A 91 -7.47 3.30 41.16
N SER A 92 -8.46 3.80 41.89
CA SER A 92 -8.40 3.91 43.34
C SER A 92 -8.20 2.52 43.92
N CYS A 93 -7.05 2.33 44.59
CA CYS A 93 -6.78 1.14 45.37
C CYS A 93 -8.05 0.72 46.14
N PRO A 94 -8.44 -0.57 46.18
CA PRO A 94 -9.62 -1.07 46.89
C PRO A 94 -9.61 -0.84 48.42
N GLY A 95 -9.63 0.41 48.84
CA GLY A 95 -9.29 0.89 50.17
C GLY A 95 -9.10 2.41 50.30
N ASP A 96 -8.81 3.17 49.22
CA ASP A 96 -8.53 4.60 49.36
C ASP A 96 -9.80 5.46 49.54
N HIS A 97 -10.20 5.59 50.80
CA HIS A 97 -11.27 6.48 51.25
C HIS A 97 -10.72 7.67 52.04
N HIS A 98 -10.28 8.68 51.29
CA HIS A 98 -10.20 10.08 51.74
C HIS A 98 -9.34 10.37 52.99
N GLY A 99 -8.02 10.30 52.84
CA GLY A 99 -7.13 11.28 53.50
C GLY A 99 -7.11 11.30 55.04
N HIS A 100 -7.26 10.15 55.69
CA HIS A 100 -7.06 10.00 57.13
C HIS A 100 -6.12 8.84 57.48
N PRO A 101 -5.15 9.03 58.39
CA PRO A 101 -4.25 7.96 58.81
C PRO A 101 -5.01 6.95 59.68
N HIS A 102 -5.41 5.84 59.08
CA HIS A 102 -6.22 4.80 59.73
C HIS A 102 -5.41 3.98 60.74
N LYS A 103 -5.35 4.52 61.96
CA LYS A 103 -4.79 3.87 63.16
C LYS A 103 -5.65 2.69 63.62
N GLY A 104 -5.57 1.55 62.93
CA GLY A 104 -6.32 0.33 63.29
C GLY A 104 -6.31 -0.76 62.22
N ASP A 105 -5.18 -1.47 62.13
CA ASP A 105 -4.87 -2.70 61.38
C ASP A 105 -6.07 -3.57 60.94
N GLN A 106 -6.27 -3.74 59.62
CA GLN A 106 -6.79 -5.02 59.07
C GLN A 106 -6.58 -5.32 57.56
N CYS A 107 -5.89 -4.49 56.78
CA CYS A 107 -5.63 -4.78 55.35
C CYS A 107 -4.22 -5.32 55.07
N CYS A 108 -3.19 -4.86 55.80
CA CYS A 108 -1.79 -5.18 55.51
C CYS A 108 -1.27 -6.28 56.44
N LEU A 109 -1.54 -7.53 56.09
CA LEU A 109 -1.15 -8.72 56.85
C LEU A 109 -0.87 -9.88 55.89
N GLY A 110 0.42 -10.18 55.67
CA GLY A 110 0.86 -11.19 54.72
C GLY A 110 2.26 -11.72 55.02
N PRO A 111 2.90 -12.41 54.06
CA PRO A 111 4.35 -12.35 53.92
C PRO A 111 4.86 -10.90 53.77
N ASP A 112 6.16 -10.77 53.90
CA ASP A 112 7.01 -9.59 53.69
C ASP A 112 8.24 -10.21 53.00
N SER A 113 8.29 -10.09 51.67
CA SER A 113 9.13 -10.95 50.81
C SER A 113 10.57 -10.45 50.65
N ASP A 114 10.82 -9.14 50.77
CA ASP A 114 12.16 -8.54 50.76
C ASP A 114 12.71 -8.19 52.16
N HIS A 115 11.84 -8.13 53.18
CA HIS A 115 12.11 -7.79 54.59
C HIS A 115 12.29 -6.30 54.91
N ASP A 116 11.65 -5.40 54.16
CA ASP A 116 11.67 -3.96 54.44
C ASP A 116 10.76 -3.53 55.62
N GLY A 117 9.73 -4.33 55.93
CA GLY A 117 8.74 -4.08 56.99
C GLY A 117 7.31 -3.78 56.52
N VAL A 118 7.05 -3.77 55.20
CA VAL A 118 5.72 -3.67 54.58
C VAL A 118 5.32 -5.05 54.05
N PRO A 119 4.12 -5.58 54.38
CA PRO A 119 3.69 -6.88 53.85
C PRO A 119 3.22 -6.79 52.39
N ASP A 120 3.58 -7.77 51.54
CA ASP A 120 3.34 -7.87 50.08
C ASP A 120 1.92 -7.45 49.61
N SER A 121 0.92 -7.56 50.49
CA SER A 121 -0.48 -7.19 50.25
C SER A 121 -0.78 -5.68 50.23
N CYS A 122 0.17 -4.85 50.65
CA CYS A 122 0.08 -3.39 50.73
C CYS A 122 1.41 -2.74 50.30
N ASP A 123 2.20 -3.46 49.51
CA ASP A 123 3.53 -3.07 49.09
C ASP A 123 3.50 -2.77 47.59
N ASN A 124 3.98 -1.58 47.20
CA ASN A 124 4.11 -1.20 45.79
C ASN A 124 5.42 -1.68 45.12
N CYS A 125 6.36 -2.27 45.87
CA CYS A 125 7.49 -3.05 45.35
C CYS A 125 7.73 -4.37 46.12
N PRO A 126 6.84 -5.40 46.02
CA PRO A 126 6.90 -6.64 46.83
C PRO A 126 8.16 -7.53 46.74
N LEU A 127 9.22 -7.08 46.09
CA LEU A 127 10.49 -7.77 45.90
C LEU A 127 11.73 -6.85 46.08
N ASP A 128 11.55 -5.53 46.25
CA ASP A 128 12.60 -4.51 46.15
C ASP A 128 12.43 -3.39 47.20
N ALA A 129 12.90 -3.71 48.42
CA ALA A 129 12.72 -2.99 49.69
C ALA A 129 12.73 -1.46 49.64
N ASN A 130 11.59 -0.81 49.95
CA ASN A 130 11.34 0.60 49.64
C ASN A 130 10.61 1.45 50.73
N THR A 131 10.75 1.10 52.01
CA THR A 131 9.92 1.36 53.23
C THR A 131 9.25 2.74 53.42
N SER A 132 9.66 3.73 52.65
CA SER A 132 8.86 4.93 52.38
C SER A 132 7.54 4.66 51.63
N GLN A 133 7.40 3.54 50.90
CA GLN A 133 6.29 3.26 49.97
C GLN A 133 6.07 4.47 49.06
N ARG A 134 7.13 4.82 48.34
CA ARG A 134 7.16 6.00 47.47
C ARG A 134 6.75 5.59 46.06
N ASP A 135 5.94 6.44 45.48
CA ASP A 135 5.29 6.38 44.18
C ASP A 135 5.14 7.87 43.81
N SER A 136 5.48 8.23 42.58
CA SER A 136 5.71 9.62 42.17
C SER A 136 4.77 10.11 41.07
N ASP A 137 4.29 9.22 40.20
CA ASP A 137 3.27 9.50 39.18
C ASP A 137 1.87 8.96 39.55
N ALA A 138 1.77 8.11 40.57
CA ALA A 138 0.56 7.50 41.13
C ALA A 138 -0.08 6.37 40.30
N ASP A 139 0.74 5.53 39.65
CA ASP A 139 0.28 4.30 38.97
C ASP A 139 0.09 3.09 39.91
N GLY A 140 0.75 3.08 41.07
CA GLY A 140 0.67 2.02 42.09
C GLY A 140 1.84 1.03 42.10
N VAL A 141 2.81 1.18 41.21
CA VAL A 141 4.18 0.66 41.34
C VAL A 141 5.00 1.63 42.20
N GLY A 142 6.11 1.19 42.79
CA GLY A 142 6.95 2.05 43.63
C GLY A 142 8.23 2.52 42.95
N ASP A 143 8.64 3.75 43.27
CA ASP A 143 9.90 4.44 42.92
C ASP A 143 11.14 3.52 42.80
N GLN A 144 11.19 2.43 43.56
CA GLN A 144 12.34 1.53 43.74
C GLN A 144 12.36 0.32 42.78
N CYS A 145 11.21 -0.09 42.27
CA CYS A 145 11.06 -1.21 41.30
C CYS A 145 10.53 -0.76 39.95
N ASP A 146 10.00 0.46 39.89
CA ASP A 146 9.46 1.13 38.72
C ASP A 146 10.55 1.57 37.72
N ASN A 147 10.36 1.20 36.45
CA ASN A 147 11.24 1.53 35.32
C ASN A 147 10.94 2.87 34.62
N CYS A 148 9.87 3.61 35.02
CA CYS A 148 9.56 4.94 34.50
C CYS A 148 9.36 6.09 35.53
N ARG A 149 8.98 5.83 36.79
CA ARG A 149 8.93 6.73 37.99
C ARG A 149 8.13 8.04 37.91
N GLU A 150 8.26 8.81 36.85
CA GLU A 150 7.61 10.12 36.66
C GLU A 150 6.60 10.07 35.49
N VAL A 151 6.27 8.86 34.99
CA VAL A 151 5.41 8.55 33.84
C VAL A 151 4.76 7.16 34.04
N CYS A 152 3.48 7.12 34.46
CA CYS A 152 2.75 5.91 34.82
C CYS A 152 2.85 4.77 33.78
N ASN A 153 3.16 3.55 34.23
CA ASN A 153 3.09 2.33 33.42
C ASN A 153 2.84 1.08 34.30
N GLU A 154 1.57 0.87 34.68
CA GLU A 154 1.13 -0.22 35.58
C GLU A 154 1.55 -1.64 35.13
N ASP A 155 1.88 -1.82 33.84
CA ASP A 155 2.31 -3.09 33.26
C ASP A 155 3.85 -3.28 33.24
N GLN A 156 4.62 -2.22 33.54
CA GLN A 156 6.08 -2.21 33.63
C GLN A 156 6.74 -2.83 32.39
N ALA A 157 6.21 -2.49 31.21
CA ALA A 157 6.78 -2.90 29.93
C ALA A 157 8.21 -2.34 29.76
N ASP A 158 9.11 -3.20 29.29
CA ASP A 158 10.50 -2.95 28.87
C ASP A 158 10.75 -3.93 27.73
N SER A 159 10.72 -3.41 26.49
CA SER A 159 10.70 -4.20 25.26
C SER A 159 12.09 -4.65 24.78
N ASP A 160 13.17 -3.97 25.18
CA ASP A 160 14.54 -4.30 24.75
C ASP A 160 15.51 -4.73 25.88
N TYR A 161 15.11 -4.57 27.15
CA TYR A 161 15.79 -4.96 28.38
C TYR A 161 17.01 -4.11 28.77
N ASP A 162 16.93 -2.80 28.62
CA ASP A 162 17.94 -1.86 29.14
C ASP A 162 17.66 -1.34 30.57
N GLY A 163 16.41 -1.42 31.04
CA GLY A 163 15.97 -0.95 32.36
C GLY A 163 15.21 0.39 32.40
N VAL A 164 14.89 0.99 31.26
CA VAL A 164 13.89 2.05 31.08
C VAL A 164 12.60 1.43 30.51
N GLY A 165 11.43 1.95 30.89
CA GLY A 165 10.16 1.40 30.41
C GLY A 165 9.64 2.01 29.10
N ASP A 166 8.88 1.23 28.33
CA ASP A 166 8.29 1.60 27.02
C ASP A 166 7.48 2.92 27.02
N ALA A 167 7.03 3.37 28.21
CA ALA A 167 6.25 4.60 28.38
C ALA A 167 7.10 5.88 28.50
N CYS A 168 8.38 5.75 28.86
CA CYS A 168 9.31 6.86 29.09
C CYS A 168 10.61 6.74 28.28
N ASP A 169 10.82 5.62 27.59
CA ASP A 169 11.94 5.38 26.68
C ASP A 169 11.76 6.09 25.32
N ASN A 170 12.79 6.82 24.88
CA ASN A 170 12.84 7.48 23.58
C ASN A 170 13.37 6.60 22.42
N CYS A 171 13.65 5.31 22.65
CA CYS A 171 14.07 4.36 21.59
C CYS A 171 13.41 2.95 21.56
N VAL A 172 12.68 2.48 22.58
CA VAL A 172 11.75 1.32 22.74
C VAL A 172 12.16 -0.06 22.18
N ASP A 173 12.69 -0.12 20.95
CA ASP A 173 13.25 -1.31 20.29
C ASP A 173 14.80 -1.33 20.33
N VAL A 174 15.49 -0.33 20.92
CA VAL A 174 16.95 -0.09 20.75
C VAL A 174 17.67 0.48 21.99
N CYS A 175 18.12 -0.42 22.88
CA CYS A 175 18.73 -0.17 24.19
C CYS A 175 19.61 1.10 24.32
N ASN A 176 19.19 2.05 25.16
CA ASN A 176 19.87 3.32 25.45
C ASN A 176 19.57 3.86 26.87
N ALA A 177 19.87 3.11 27.92
CA ALA A 177 19.59 3.47 29.33
C ALA A 177 20.24 4.77 29.88
N ASP A 178 20.94 5.55 29.05
CA ASP A 178 21.33 6.94 29.32
C ASP A 178 20.34 7.99 28.77
N GLN A 179 19.35 7.56 27.96
CA GLN A 179 18.24 8.32 27.37
C GLN A 179 18.67 9.63 26.71
N SER A 180 19.84 9.60 26.06
CA SER A 180 20.41 10.76 25.36
C SER A 180 19.53 11.13 24.15
N ASP A 181 19.02 12.36 24.15
CA ASP A 181 18.40 13.08 23.03
C ASP A 181 19.15 14.42 22.89
N GLN A 182 19.72 14.69 21.71
CA GLN A 182 20.61 15.81 21.48
C GLN A 182 19.93 17.08 20.94
N ASP A 183 18.83 16.96 20.20
CA ASP A 183 18.16 18.08 19.54
C ASP A 183 16.73 18.38 20.05
N TRP A 184 16.23 17.51 20.92
CA TRP A 184 15.02 17.59 21.75
C TRP A 184 13.73 17.42 20.96
N ASP A 185 13.73 16.45 20.05
CA ASP A 185 12.55 16.05 19.28
C ASP A 185 11.70 14.95 19.94
N GLY A 186 12.27 14.17 20.86
CA GLY A 186 11.62 13.04 21.54
C GLY A 186 12.07 11.65 21.08
N VAL A 187 13.07 11.54 20.20
CA VAL A 187 13.70 10.29 19.75
C VAL A 187 15.16 10.23 20.22
N GLY A 188 15.62 9.07 20.68
CA GLY A 188 16.96 8.93 21.24
C GLY A 188 18.11 8.86 20.23
N ASP A 189 19.27 9.36 20.63
CA ASP A 189 20.57 9.46 19.92
C ASP A 189 21.07 8.16 19.23
N VAL A 190 20.45 7.00 19.48
CA VAL A 190 20.80 5.68 18.93
C VAL A 190 19.81 5.15 17.89
N CYS A 191 18.56 5.59 17.93
CA CYS A 191 17.50 5.20 16.99
C CYS A 191 17.09 6.36 16.06
N ASP A 192 17.47 7.59 16.40
CA ASP A 192 17.31 8.78 15.59
C ASP A 192 18.24 8.80 14.37
N ASN A 193 17.66 8.99 13.19
CA ASN A 193 18.34 9.09 11.91
C ASN A 193 18.80 10.51 11.53
N CYS A 194 18.63 11.53 12.39
CA CYS A 194 19.11 12.90 12.14
C CYS A 194 19.89 13.64 13.25
N ARG A 195 19.71 13.36 14.54
CA ARG A 195 20.54 13.70 15.75
C ARG A 195 20.94 15.15 16.05
N GLU A 196 21.14 15.98 15.05
CA GLU A 196 21.43 17.42 15.17
C GLU A 196 20.31 18.27 14.54
N VAL A 197 19.20 17.65 14.08
CA VAL A 197 18.11 18.27 13.29
C VAL A 197 16.74 17.60 13.58
N PRO A 198 15.89 18.20 14.44
CA PRO A 198 14.65 17.59 14.94
C PRO A 198 13.69 17.08 13.85
N ASN A 199 13.32 15.80 13.92
CA ASN A 199 12.46 15.10 12.96
C ASN A 199 11.63 13.96 13.60
N PRO A 200 10.68 14.21 14.54
CA PRO A 200 10.12 13.16 15.41
C PRO A 200 9.08 12.24 14.76
N GLN A 201 9.15 12.12 13.44
CA GLN A 201 8.47 11.13 12.60
C GLN A 201 9.47 10.20 11.90
N GLN A 202 10.78 10.40 12.11
CA GLN A 202 11.90 9.56 11.66
C GLN A 202 11.83 9.18 10.18
N ALA A 203 11.43 10.15 9.36
CA ALA A 203 11.24 9.96 7.93
C ALA A 203 12.58 9.78 7.21
N ASP A 204 12.83 8.58 6.70
CA ASP A 204 13.92 8.22 5.80
C ASP A 204 13.29 7.72 4.49
N PHE A 205 13.30 8.55 3.45
CA PHE A 205 12.60 8.23 2.21
C PHE A 205 13.33 7.20 1.33
N ASP A 206 14.64 7.37 1.11
CA ASP A 206 15.40 6.53 0.17
C ASP A 206 16.05 5.30 0.82
N ARG A 207 16.02 5.23 2.16
CA ARG A 207 16.39 4.10 3.02
C ARG A 207 17.89 3.88 3.15
N ASP A 208 18.67 4.97 3.15
CA ASP A 208 20.10 4.96 3.43
C ASP A 208 20.46 5.05 4.94
N TRP A 209 19.45 5.11 5.82
CA TRP A 209 19.53 5.26 7.28
C TRP A 209 19.82 6.69 7.77
N LYS A 210 19.54 7.70 6.95
CA LYS A 210 19.65 9.13 7.28
C LYS A 210 18.35 9.86 6.95
N GLY A 211 17.83 10.65 7.87
CA GLY A 211 16.50 11.25 7.72
C GLY A 211 16.41 12.40 6.71
N ASP A 212 15.21 12.57 6.15
CA ASP A 212 14.80 13.61 5.20
C ASP A 212 15.05 15.05 5.68
N ALA A 213 15.21 15.25 7.00
CA ALA A 213 15.45 16.55 7.62
C ALA A 213 16.94 16.97 7.60
N CYS A 214 17.85 16.00 7.64
CA CYS A 214 19.30 16.21 7.70
C CYS A 214 20.04 15.71 6.44
N ASP A 215 19.35 15.06 5.51
CA ASP A 215 19.98 14.55 4.30
C ASP A 215 20.26 15.61 3.21
N GLU A 216 21.47 15.53 2.61
CA GLU A 216 21.92 16.43 1.55
C GLU A 216 21.24 16.12 0.20
N SER A 217 20.68 14.92 0.00
CA SER A 217 19.81 14.62 -1.13
C SER A 217 18.41 15.26 -0.97
N CYS A 218 18.07 15.81 0.20
CA CYS A 218 16.81 16.47 0.54
C CYS A 218 17.00 17.97 0.84
N ASP A 219 16.90 18.85 -0.18
CA ASP A 219 17.23 20.29 -0.01
C ASP A 219 16.11 21.18 0.56
N GLY A 220 15.05 20.60 1.13
CA GLY A 220 13.90 21.32 1.65
C GLY A 220 13.07 22.08 0.59
N THR A 221 13.39 21.96 -0.71
CA THR A 221 12.69 22.65 -1.81
C THR A 221 12.31 21.75 -2.98
N SER A 222 12.70 20.48 -2.93
CA SER A 222 12.56 19.51 -4.01
C SER A 222 12.29 18.10 -3.51
N GLY A 223 11.83 17.26 -4.43
CA GLY A 223 11.64 15.82 -4.28
C GLY A 223 12.02 15.12 -5.59
N VAL A 224 11.78 13.82 -5.69
CA VAL A 224 12.16 13.02 -6.87
C VAL A 224 10.92 12.55 -7.65
N LEU A 225 11.04 12.45 -8.97
CA LEU A 225 10.05 11.87 -9.85
C LEU A 225 10.65 10.60 -10.46
N ASP A 226 10.09 9.44 -10.10
CA ASP A 226 10.55 8.14 -10.56
C ASP A 226 9.59 7.63 -11.63
N LEU A 227 9.91 7.93 -12.89
CA LEU A 227 9.08 7.59 -14.04
C LEU A 227 9.55 6.29 -14.69
N TYR A 228 8.68 5.29 -14.64
CA TYR A 228 8.87 3.99 -15.28
C TYR A 228 8.03 3.89 -16.55
N LYS A 229 8.48 3.07 -17.49
CA LYS A 229 7.65 2.62 -18.61
C LYS A 229 7.19 1.19 -18.33
N ASP A 230 5.91 0.95 -18.52
CA ASP A 230 5.32 -0.38 -18.70
C ASP A 230 4.56 -0.31 -20.02
N VAL A 231 4.96 -1.11 -21.01
CA VAL A 231 4.27 -1.13 -22.31
C VAL A 231 3.31 -2.32 -22.35
N VAL A 232 2.24 -2.24 -21.54
CA VAL A 232 1.13 -3.22 -21.46
C VAL A 232 0.50 -3.48 -22.84
N THR A 233 1.07 -4.40 -23.59
CA THR A 233 0.49 -4.96 -24.81
C THR A 233 -0.04 -6.35 -24.54
N LEU A 234 -1.28 -6.60 -24.97
CA LEU A 234 -2.00 -7.86 -24.74
C LEU A 234 -1.26 -9.09 -25.29
N GLU A 235 -0.43 -8.91 -26.32
CA GLU A 235 0.61 -9.86 -26.72
C GLU A 235 1.93 -9.10 -26.93
N LYS A 236 3.06 -9.79 -26.76
CA LYS A 236 4.38 -9.23 -26.43
C LYS A 236 5.12 -8.66 -27.65
N ASP A 237 4.52 -7.68 -28.32
CA ASP A 237 4.92 -7.19 -29.65
C ASP A 237 5.32 -5.70 -29.65
N VAL A 238 5.93 -5.26 -28.56
CA VAL A 238 6.62 -3.96 -28.46
C VAL A 238 8.07 -4.19 -28.83
N VAL A 239 8.56 -3.40 -29.78
CA VAL A 239 9.93 -3.46 -30.29
C VAL A 239 10.94 -3.38 -29.14
N ASP A 240 11.71 -4.46 -28.94
CA ASP A 240 12.86 -4.50 -28.03
C ASP A 240 13.71 -3.23 -28.24
N ASN A 241 14.03 -2.51 -27.16
CA ASN A 241 14.83 -1.27 -27.17
C ASN A 241 14.19 -0.08 -27.95
N HIS A 242 12.88 0.14 -27.83
CA HIS A 242 12.27 1.42 -28.24
C HIS A 242 12.35 2.49 -27.13
N THR A 243 13.08 3.58 -27.37
CA THR A 243 13.15 4.72 -26.45
C THR A 243 12.06 5.75 -26.74
N PHE A 244 11.10 5.88 -25.82
CA PHE A 244 10.07 6.92 -25.87
C PHE A 244 10.67 8.28 -25.46
N LYS A 245 9.99 9.38 -25.82
CA LYS A 245 10.30 10.72 -25.29
C LYS A 245 9.15 11.24 -24.44
N VAL A 246 9.44 11.56 -23.18
CA VAL A 246 8.48 12.16 -22.25
C VAL A 246 8.86 13.62 -22.00
N ARG A 247 7.89 14.52 -22.13
CA ARG A 247 8.04 15.95 -21.83
C ARG A 247 7.34 16.27 -20.52
N ILE A 248 8.07 16.87 -19.59
CA ILE A 248 7.63 17.20 -18.25
C ILE A 248 7.56 18.72 -18.14
N THR A 249 6.39 19.25 -17.78
CA THR A 249 6.13 20.70 -17.71
C THR A 249 5.50 21.10 -16.39
N SER A 250 6.10 22.06 -15.69
CA SER A 250 5.58 22.66 -14.45
C SER A 250 4.22 23.33 -14.67
N THR A 251 3.31 23.21 -13.70
CA THR A 251 1.99 23.85 -13.71
C THR A 251 1.75 24.71 -12.47
N GLY A 252 0.70 25.55 -12.51
CA GLY A 252 0.27 26.37 -11.38
C GLY A 252 1.30 27.41 -10.93
N SER A 253 1.61 27.42 -9.63
CA SER A 253 2.58 28.32 -9.00
C SER A 253 4.03 27.78 -9.01
N THR A 254 4.25 26.57 -9.55
CA THR A 254 5.56 25.92 -9.61
C THR A 254 6.52 26.74 -10.51
N PRO A 255 7.79 26.94 -10.13
CA PRO A 255 8.77 27.63 -10.98
C PRO A 255 8.89 26.98 -12.37
N TRP A 256 8.99 27.79 -13.43
CA TRP A 256 8.93 27.32 -14.81
C TRP A 256 10.00 26.26 -15.13
N PHE A 257 9.53 25.12 -15.63
CA PHE A 257 10.30 23.97 -16.07
C PHE A 257 9.56 23.34 -17.26
N ASP A 258 10.27 23.08 -18.36
CA ASP A 258 9.70 22.52 -19.59
C ASP A 258 10.81 21.78 -20.35
N GLU A 259 10.97 20.49 -20.05
CA GLU A 259 12.08 19.68 -20.57
C GLU A 259 11.60 18.32 -21.12
N THR A 260 12.41 17.71 -22.00
CA THR A 260 12.08 16.43 -22.66
C THR A 260 13.18 15.40 -22.50
N PHE A 261 12.81 14.23 -21.99
CA PHE A 261 13.72 13.17 -21.57
C PHE A 261 13.46 11.86 -22.33
N PRO A 262 14.48 11.01 -22.53
CA PRO A 262 14.29 9.63 -22.95
C PRO A 262 13.66 8.81 -21.82
N LEU A 263 12.89 7.77 -22.18
CA LEU A 263 12.34 6.79 -21.25
C LEU A 263 12.19 5.43 -21.96
N SER A 264 12.56 4.33 -21.31
CA SER A 264 12.30 2.95 -21.75
C SER A 264 12.26 1.98 -20.56
N GLU A 265 11.85 0.74 -20.78
CA GLU A 265 11.78 -0.27 -19.70
C GLU A 265 13.17 -0.54 -19.09
N ASP A 266 14.22 -0.66 -19.92
CA ASP A 266 15.62 -0.79 -19.49
C ASP A 266 16.25 0.51 -18.94
N SER A 267 15.52 1.63 -18.94
CA SER A 267 16.03 2.95 -18.53
C SER A 267 14.88 3.83 -18.00
N PRO A 268 14.38 3.53 -16.78
CA PRO A 268 13.51 4.44 -16.06
C PRO A 268 14.18 5.80 -15.78
N LEU A 269 13.35 6.82 -15.64
CA LEU A 269 13.74 8.22 -15.57
C LEU A 269 13.60 8.73 -14.13
N TYR A 270 14.73 8.94 -13.47
CA TYR A 270 14.82 9.54 -12.14
C TYR A 270 15.15 11.03 -12.28
N LEU A 271 14.29 11.91 -11.75
CA LEU A 271 14.48 13.36 -11.84
C LEU A 271 14.17 14.05 -10.52
N ARG A 272 15.17 14.73 -9.95
CA ARG A 272 14.96 15.62 -8.80
C ARG A 272 14.36 16.94 -9.30
N LEU A 273 13.13 17.24 -8.87
CA LEU A 273 12.31 18.37 -9.29
C LEU A 273 11.87 19.18 -8.08
N ARG A 274 11.65 20.49 -8.25
CA ARG A 274 11.14 21.32 -7.16
C ARG A 274 9.74 20.86 -6.74
N ALA A 275 9.43 21.01 -5.46
CA ALA A 275 8.10 20.70 -4.95
C ALA A 275 7.03 21.52 -5.69
N GLY A 276 5.96 20.87 -6.12
CA GLY A 276 4.94 21.45 -6.98
C GLY A 276 4.40 20.48 -8.03
N THR A 277 3.49 20.97 -8.86
CA THR A 277 2.73 20.14 -9.82
C THR A 277 3.31 20.23 -11.23
N TYR A 278 3.29 19.10 -11.94
CA TYR A 278 3.82 18.92 -13.28
C TYR A 278 2.87 18.04 -14.12
N HIS A 279 2.72 18.35 -15.41
CA HIS A 279 2.17 17.41 -16.39
C HIS A 279 3.30 16.62 -17.07
N VAL A 280 3.06 15.34 -17.33
CA VAL A 280 3.94 14.43 -18.06
C VAL A 280 3.24 14.00 -19.36
N THR A 281 3.86 14.30 -20.51
CA THR A 281 3.26 14.03 -21.84
C THR A 281 4.24 13.30 -22.75
N GLU A 282 3.83 12.15 -23.29
CA GLU A 282 4.65 11.40 -24.25
C GLU A 282 4.56 12.05 -25.64
N LYS A 283 5.72 12.30 -26.27
CA LYS A 283 5.83 12.98 -27.57
C LYS A 283 5.96 12.00 -28.74
N ASP A 284 6.76 10.97 -28.57
CA ASP A 284 7.07 9.99 -29.61
C ASP A 284 6.26 8.70 -29.43
N LEU A 285 4.94 8.84 -29.28
CA LEU A 285 4.00 7.71 -29.25
C LEU A 285 4.09 6.91 -30.57
N PRO A 286 4.32 5.58 -30.53
CA PRO A 286 4.36 4.77 -31.74
C PRO A 286 3.05 4.83 -32.55
N PRO A 287 3.10 4.72 -33.89
CA PRO A 287 1.91 4.70 -34.73
C PRO A 287 0.90 3.66 -34.24
N GLY A 288 -0.35 4.09 -34.00
CA GLY A 288 -1.40 3.23 -33.44
C GLY A 288 -1.56 3.26 -31.91
N TYR A 289 -0.70 3.94 -31.14
CA TYR A 289 -0.80 4.00 -29.66
C TYR A 289 -1.21 5.37 -29.11
N ARG A 290 -1.73 5.40 -27.88
CA ARG A 290 -1.98 6.59 -27.04
C ARG A 290 -1.53 6.31 -25.60
N LEU A 291 -1.25 7.34 -24.82
CA LEU A 291 -1.29 7.24 -23.36
C LEU A 291 -2.72 6.88 -22.91
N GLU A 292 -2.84 6.13 -21.83
CA GLU A 292 -4.13 5.77 -21.23
C GLU A 292 -4.85 6.99 -20.61
N GLU A 293 -4.09 7.86 -19.93
CA GLU A 293 -4.52 9.10 -19.28
C GLU A 293 -3.44 10.18 -19.44
N GLU A 294 -3.80 11.48 -19.32
CA GLU A 294 -2.81 12.56 -19.22
C GLU A 294 -2.31 12.66 -17.77
N LEU A 295 -1.03 12.36 -17.54
CA LEU A 295 -0.49 12.21 -16.19
C LEU A 295 -0.14 13.57 -15.57
N GLU A 296 -0.86 13.95 -14.53
CA GLU A 296 -0.46 14.99 -13.58
C GLU A 296 0.24 14.37 -12.35
N VAL A 297 1.33 14.99 -11.88
CA VAL A 297 2.07 14.61 -10.68
C VAL A 297 2.33 15.83 -9.81
N THR A 298 2.21 15.68 -8.49
CA THR A 298 2.62 16.70 -7.52
C THR A 298 3.80 16.16 -6.74
N ILE A 299 4.98 16.72 -6.99
CA ILE A 299 6.24 16.37 -6.31
C ILE A 299 6.22 17.01 -4.91
N PRO A 300 6.49 16.24 -3.83
CA PRO A 300 6.55 16.80 -2.48
C PRO A 300 7.85 17.59 -2.26
N VAL A 301 7.95 18.21 -1.08
CA VAL A 301 9.26 18.53 -0.48
C VAL A 301 9.74 17.25 0.21
N CYS A 302 11.00 16.85 -0.02
CA CYS A 302 11.66 15.68 0.59
C CYS A 302 10.84 14.38 0.45
N GLY A 303 11.01 13.70 -0.69
CA GLY A 303 10.37 12.43 -1.01
C GLY A 303 10.16 12.23 -2.52
N SER A 304 9.80 11.03 -2.95
CA SER A 304 9.55 10.73 -4.38
C SER A 304 8.10 10.45 -4.76
N VAL A 305 7.83 10.62 -6.06
CA VAL A 305 6.58 10.22 -6.72
C VAL A 305 6.89 9.15 -7.75
N HIS A 306 6.62 7.89 -7.41
CA HIS A 306 6.65 6.79 -8.36
C HIS A 306 5.46 6.85 -9.32
N LYS A 307 5.70 6.80 -10.63
CA LYS A 307 4.67 6.65 -11.66
C LYS A 307 5.11 5.75 -12.81
N THR A 308 4.16 4.98 -13.32
CA THR A 308 4.33 4.13 -14.50
C THR A 308 3.47 4.65 -15.65
N LEU A 309 4.05 4.84 -16.84
CA LEU A 309 3.37 5.38 -18.02
C LEU A 309 2.94 4.27 -18.99
N VAL A 310 1.66 3.90 -18.98
CA VAL A 310 1.09 2.85 -19.83
C VAL A 310 0.66 3.39 -21.21
N ASN A 311 1.02 2.67 -22.27
CA ASN A 311 0.59 2.95 -23.65
C ASN A 311 -0.43 1.93 -24.14
N VAL A 312 -1.66 2.38 -24.43
CA VAL A 312 -2.74 1.55 -24.97
C VAL A 312 -2.90 1.79 -26.48
N LYS A 313 -3.32 0.77 -27.24
CA LYS A 313 -3.63 0.94 -28.67
C LYS A 313 -4.81 1.92 -28.83
N LYS A 314 -4.70 2.87 -29.76
CA LYS A 314 -5.81 3.73 -30.21
C LYS A 314 -6.88 2.84 -30.84
N THR A 315 -8.13 2.97 -30.40
CA THR A 315 -9.25 2.16 -30.88
C THR A 315 -10.27 2.97 -31.69
N GLY A 316 -11.08 2.23 -32.44
CA GLY A 316 -12.37 2.66 -32.99
C GLY A 316 -13.38 1.53 -32.87
N THR A 317 -14.64 1.81 -33.18
CA THR A 317 -15.73 0.81 -33.10
C THR A 317 -16.12 0.33 -34.49
N LEU A 318 -15.89 -0.95 -34.77
CA LEU A 318 -16.48 -1.64 -35.93
C LEU A 318 -17.84 -2.21 -35.53
N VAL A 319 -18.91 -1.84 -36.23
CA VAL A 319 -20.26 -2.41 -36.03
C VAL A 319 -20.60 -3.30 -37.23
N LEU A 320 -20.82 -4.58 -36.96
CA LEU A 320 -21.20 -5.59 -37.95
C LEU A 320 -22.70 -5.80 -37.93
N LYS A 321 -23.37 -5.50 -39.04
CA LYS A 321 -24.80 -5.69 -39.24
C LYS A 321 -25.07 -6.84 -40.20
N LYS A 322 -26.19 -7.53 -39.99
CA LYS A 322 -26.75 -8.49 -40.94
C LYS A 322 -27.92 -7.88 -41.70
N ASP A 323 -28.12 -8.42 -42.89
CA ASP A 323 -29.24 -8.15 -43.80
C ASP A 323 -29.42 -9.41 -44.67
N VAL A 324 -30.64 -9.71 -45.11
CA VAL A 324 -30.94 -10.91 -45.90
C VAL A 324 -31.84 -10.56 -47.08
N ARG A 325 -31.47 -11.08 -48.25
CA ARG A 325 -32.28 -11.06 -49.47
C ARG A 325 -32.76 -12.44 -49.82
N GLU A 326 -33.97 -12.58 -50.33
CA GLU A 326 -34.47 -13.83 -50.87
C GLU A 326 -34.43 -13.82 -52.41
N LYS A 327 -34.11 -14.98 -53.02
CA LYS A 327 -34.12 -15.16 -54.47
C LYS A 327 -34.99 -16.34 -54.90
N ARG A 328 -36.03 -16.07 -55.67
CA ARG A 328 -37.03 -17.04 -56.13
C ARG A 328 -36.92 -17.26 -57.63
N GLY A 329 -36.03 -18.17 -58.04
CA GLY A 329 -35.80 -18.47 -59.46
C GLY A 329 -35.29 -17.24 -60.22
N ASP A 330 -36.06 -16.81 -61.23
CA ASP A 330 -35.77 -15.64 -62.06
C ASP A 330 -36.33 -14.32 -61.50
N GLU A 331 -37.02 -14.33 -60.35
CA GLU A 331 -37.48 -13.10 -59.69
C GLU A 331 -36.29 -12.26 -59.19
N PRO A 332 -36.40 -10.91 -59.17
CA PRO A 332 -35.38 -10.05 -58.60
C PRO A 332 -35.21 -10.34 -57.10
N GLU A 333 -33.99 -10.16 -56.60
CA GLU A 333 -33.70 -10.28 -55.17
C GLU A 333 -34.46 -9.22 -54.38
N CYS A 334 -35.17 -9.63 -53.34
CA CYS A 334 -35.94 -8.76 -52.45
C CYS A 334 -35.41 -8.84 -51.02
N ASP A 335 -35.38 -7.72 -50.30
CA ASP A 335 -35.00 -7.69 -48.89
C ASP A 335 -36.08 -8.38 -48.05
N VAL A 336 -35.69 -9.29 -47.14
CA VAL A 336 -36.59 -10.07 -46.28
C VAL A 336 -36.09 -10.04 -44.84
N GLN A 337 -37.00 -9.89 -43.87
CA GLN A 337 -36.60 -9.91 -42.47
C GLN A 337 -36.34 -11.35 -42.01
N ASP A 338 -35.07 -11.68 -41.77
CA ASP A 338 -34.61 -13.02 -41.43
C ASP A 338 -33.57 -12.98 -40.29
N ASP A 339 -34.05 -13.18 -39.06
CA ASP A 339 -33.28 -13.14 -37.82
C ASP A 339 -32.40 -14.40 -37.60
N THR A 340 -31.87 -14.95 -38.69
CA THR A 340 -30.97 -16.10 -38.69
C THR A 340 -29.58 -15.69 -38.21
N GLU A 341 -28.94 -16.58 -37.44
CA GLU A 341 -27.56 -16.40 -36.97
C GLU A 341 -26.53 -16.74 -38.06
N PHE A 342 -25.50 -15.90 -38.19
CA PHE A 342 -24.34 -16.10 -39.07
C PHE A 342 -23.04 -15.88 -38.29
N LYS A 343 -21.96 -16.58 -38.64
CA LYS A 343 -20.65 -16.38 -37.96
C LYS A 343 -19.69 -15.62 -38.84
N VAL A 344 -19.23 -14.48 -38.33
CA VAL A 344 -18.35 -13.54 -39.02
C VAL A 344 -17.00 -13.49 -38.33
N LYS A 345 -15.94 -13.64 -39.12
CA LYS A 345 -14.55 -13.50 -38.72
C LYS A 345 -14.06 -12.11 -39.07
N VAL A 346 -13.44 -11.44 -38.11
CA VAL A 346 -12.70 -10.18 -38.31
C VAL A 346 -11.24 -10.46 -38.05
N LYS A 347 -10.40 -10.27 -39.06
CA LYS A 347 -8.93 -10.40 -38.94
C LYS A 347 -8.25 -9.10 -39.33
N SER A 348 -7.27 -8.65 -38.54
CA SER A 348 -6.42 -7.52 -38.94
C SER A 348 -5.61 -7.85 -40.21
N VAL A 349 -5.46 -6.86 -41.07
CA VAL A 349 -4.58 -6.92 -42.26
C VAL A 349 -3.23 -6.26 -41.96
N ASP A 350 -3.21 -5.24 -41.10
CA ASP A 350 -2.04 -4.44 -40.75
C ASP A 350 -1.26 -4.97 -39.54
N GLY A 351 -1.38 -6.27 -39.22
CA GLY A 351 -0.55 -6.94 -38.21
C GLY A 351 -0.90 -6.66 -36.74
N ASN A 352 -2.11 -6.20 -36.42
CA ASN A 352 -2.51 -5.96 -35.02
C ASN A 352 -2.89 -7.24 -34.22
N ASP A 353 -2.61 -8.43 -34.75
CA ASP A 353 -2.99 -9.79 -34.28
C ASP A 353 -4.43 -10.05 -33.80
N VAL A 354 -5.33 -9.09 -34.05
CA VAL A 354 -6.77 -9.32 -33.94
C VAL A 354 -7.22 -10.43 -34.88
N GLU A 355 -7.72 -11.52 -34.31
CA GLU A 355 -8.58 -12.50 -34.97
C GLU A 355 -9.79 -12.83 -34.09
N LYS A 356 -10.91 -12.13 -34.31
CA LYS A 356 -12.19 -12.34 -33.59
C LYS A 356 -13.17 -13.11 -34.47
N ILE A 357 -13.98 -13.99 -33.87
CA ILE A 357 -15.15 -14.61 -34.50
C ILE A 357 -16.37 -14.29 -33.65
N VAL A 358 -17.40 -13.70 -34.26
CA VAL A 358 -18.68 -13.35 -33.62
C VAL A 358 -19.84 -14.02 -34.35
N THR A 359 -20.92 -14.28 -33.61
CA THR A 359 -22.24 -14.53 -34.19
C THR A 359 -22.96 -13.18 -34.35
N ILE A 360 -23.71 -13.00 -35.44
CA ILE A 360 -24.62 -11.85 -35.63
C ILE A 360 -25.95 -12.30 -36.28
N SER A 361 -27.00 -11.52 -36.07
CA SER A 361 -28.27 -11.60 -36.80
C SER A 361 -28.73 -10.19 -37.23
N GLU A 362 -29.91 -10.07 -37.83
CA GLU A 362 -30.51 -8.76 -38.14
C GLU A 362 -30.89 -7.97 -36.89
N LYS A 363 -31.24 -8.66 -35.79
CA LYS A 363 -31.59 -8.02 -34.51
C LYS A 363 -30.42 -7.90 -33.54
N ASP A 364 -29.40 -8.74 -33.68
CA ASP A 364 -28.19 -8.73 -32.84
C ASP A 364 -26.93 -8.40 -33.67
N PRO A 365 -26.64 -7.10 -33.91
CA PRO A 365 -25.43 -6.66 -34.58
C PRO A 365 -24.24 -6.58 -33.60
N ALA A 366 -23.09 -7.14 -33.97
CA ALA A 366 -21.91 -7.13 -33.10
C ALA A 366 -21.22 -5.75 -33.10
N TYR A 367 -20.89 -5.27 -31.90
CA TYR A 367 -20.07 -4.08 -31.66
C TYR A 367 -18.67 -4.53 -31.25
N LEU A 368 -17.65 -4.12 -32.01
CA LEU A 368 -16.26 -4.51 -31.80
C LEU A 368 -15.38 -3.28 -31.63
N GLU A 369 -14.93 -3.03 -30.40
CA GLU A 369 -13.75 -2.19 -30.20
C GLU A 369 -12.51 -2.92 -30.73
N LEU A 370 -11.77 -2.21 -31.59
CA LEU A 370 -10.63 -2.69 -32.35
C LEU A 370 -9.56 -1.60 -32.45
N PRO A 371 -8.26 -1.95 -32.43
CA PRO A 371 -7.20 -1.01 -32.78
C PRO A 371 -7.41 -0.35 -34.14
N VAL A 372 -6.95 0.90 -34.29
CA VAL A 372 -6.97 1.62 -35.57
C VAL A 372 -6.17 0.85 -36.64
N GLY A 373 -6.71 0.81 -37.86
CA GLY A 373 -6.11 0.11 -39.00
C GLY A 373 -7.15 -0.68 -39.81
N ARG A 374 -6.68 -1.51 -40.75
CA ARG A 374 -7.53 -2.21 -41.71
C ARG A 374 -7.76 -3.68 -41.34
N TYR A 375 -8.98 -4.13 -41.64
CA TYR A 375 -9.51 -5.43 -41.29
C TYR A 375 -10.16 -6.10 -42.49
N LYS A 376 -10.00 -7.42 -42.59
CA LYS A 376 -10.81 -8.28 -43.44
C LYS A 376 -11.96 -8.82 -42.59
N VAL A 377 -13.18 -8.55 -43.02
CA VAL A 377 -14.44 -9.08 -42.47
C VAL A 377 -14.94 -10.18 -43.41
N GLU A 378 -15.10 -11.39 -42.91
CA GLU A 378 -15.42 -12.58 -43.72
C GLU A 378 -16.44 -13.46 -43.01
N GLU A 379 -17.55 -13.78 -43.66
CA GLU A 379 -18.52 -14.73 -43.11
C GLU A 379 -17.95 -16.15 -43.23
N VAL A 380 -17.65 -16.79 -42.09
CA VAL A 380 -17.05 -18.12 -42.02
C VAL A 380 -18.08 -19.25 -41.90
N TRP A 381 -19.31 -18.95 -41.48
CA TRP A 381 -20.40 -19.92 -41.47
C TRP A 381 -21.77 -19.27 -41.67
N ALA A 382 -22.61 -19.96 -42.45
CA ALA A 382 -24.02 -19.66 -42.68
C ALA A 382 -24.81 -20.99 -42.72
N PRO A 383 -26.12 -20.99 -42.41
CA PRO A 383 -26.96 -22.17 -42.57
C PRO A 383 -27.14 -22.61 -44.02
N SER A 384 -27.61 -23.84 -44.21
CA SER A 384 -27.98 -24.36 -45.54
C SER A 384 -29.11 -23.53 -46.16
N GLY A 385 -29.03 -23.28 -47.46
CA GLY A 385 -29.95 -22.39 -48.19
C GLY A 385 -29.49 -20.93 -48.30
N TYR A 386 -28.43 -20.52 -47.61
CA TYR A 386 -27.88 -19.16 -47.69
C TYR A 386 -26.55 -19.13 -48.45
N LYS A 387 -26.44 -18.23 -49.43
CA LYS A 387 -25.17 -17.84 -50.05
C LYS A 387 -24.55 -16.69 -49.26
N ARG A 388 -23.33 -16.92 -48.78
CA ARG A 388 -22.47 -15.93 -48.12
C ARG A 388 -22.07 -14.80 -49.09
N PRO A 389 -21.87 -13.55 -48.62
CA PRO A 389 -21.29 -12.48 -49.42
C PRO A 389 -19.80 -12.74 -49.69
N ASP A 390 -19.26 -11.97 -50.63
CA ASP A 390 -17.81 -11.78 -50.71
C ASP A 390 -17.29 -11.04 -49.46
N PRO A 391 -16.04 -11.25 -49.02
CA PRO A 391 -15.51 -10.55 -47.84
C PRO A 391 -15.45 -9.03 -48.04
N VAL A 392 -15.45 -8.28 -46.94
CA VAL A 392 -15.35 -6.82 -46.93
C VAL A 392 -14.01 -6.41 -46.31
N TRP A 393 -13.37 -5.41 -46.91
CA TRP A 393 -12.17 -4.76 -46.36
C TRP A 393 -12.59 -3.40 -45.81
N VAL A 394 -12.30 -3.16 -44.54
CA VAL A 394 -12.76 -1.98 -43.79
C VAL A 394 -11.61 -1.35 -43.01
N GLU A 395 -11.61 -0.03 -42.89
CA GLU A 395 -10.68 0.74 -42.07
C GLU A 395 -11.40 1.23 -40.81
N VAL A 396 -10.78 1.02 -39.65
CA VAL A 396 -11.28 1.48 -38.35
C VAL A 396 -10.48 2.71 -37.96
N GLU A 397 -11.16 3.86 -37.90
CA GLU A 397 -10.56 5.16 -37.55
C GLU A 397 -10.67 5.45 -36.05
N LYS A 398 -9.77 6.31 -35.53
CA LYS A 398 -9.68 6.65 -34.10
C LYS A 398 -10.96 7.36 -33.63
N ASP A 399 -11.51 6.92 -32.49
CA ASP A 399 -12.75 7.44 -31.89
C ASP A 399 -13.98 7.41 -32.82
N HIS A 400 -13.92 6.69 -33.95
CA HIS A 400 -14.97 6.64 -34.96
C HIS A 400 -15.78 5.34 -34.89
N LYS A 401 -16.99 5.36 -35.46
CA LYS A 401 -17.86 4.18 -35.57
C LYS A 401 -18.07 3.78 -37.03
N THR A 402 -17.24 2.87 -37.53
CA THR A 402 -17.39 2.32 -38.88
C THR A 402 -18.46 1.21 -38.89
N GLU A 403 -19.43 1.27 -39.81
CA GLU A 403 -20.45 0.23 -39.97
C GLU A 403 -20.21 -0.63 -41.21
N VAL A 404 -20.41 -1.94 -41.12
CA VAL A 404 -20.37 -2.89 -42.24
C VAL A 404 -21.60 -3.78 -42.20
N THR A 405 -22.41 -3.77 -43.27
CA THR A 405 -23.56 -4.67 -43.44
C THR A 405 -23.18 -5.82 -44.36
N LEU A 406 -23.37 -7.06 -43.89
CA LEU A 406 -23.12 -8.29 -44.67
C LEU A 406 -24.44 -8.89 -45.14
N ILE A 407 -24.75 -8.76 -46.43
CA ILE A 407 -26.00 -9.24 -47.03
C ILE A 407 -25.87 -10.70 -47.47
N ASN A 408 -26.71 -11.60 -46.97
CA ASN A 408 -26.83 -12.98 -47.50
C ASN A 408 -27.94 -13.11 -48.52
N VAL A 409 -27.77 -14.00 -49.50
CA VAL A 409 -28.86 -14.38 -50.41
C VAL A 409 -29.40 -15.75 -50.04
N ARG A 410 -30.64 -15.79 -49.57
CA ARG A 410 -31.44 -16.97 -49.22
C ARG A 410 -32.12 -17.54 -50.47
N TYR A 411 -32.05 -18.85 -50.60
CA TYR A 411 -32.72 -19.63 -51.64
C TYR A 411 -33.73 -20.55 -50.96
N PRO A 412 -35.03 -20.19 -50.94
CA PRO A 412 -36.06 -21.02 -50.33
C PRO A 412 -36.22 -22.32 -51.12
N PRO A 413 -36.68 -23.42 -50.49
CA PRO A 413 -37.07 -24.63 -51.21
C PRO A 413 -38.09 -24.31 -52.31
N THR A 414 -37.95 -24.92 -53.48
CA THR A 414 -38.93 -24.78 -54.55
C THR A 414 -40.19 -25.58 -54.21
N ASP A 415 -41.32 -24.89 -54.10
CA ASP A 415 -42.62 -25.49 -53.78
C ASP A 415 -43.15 -26.38 -54.93
N GLY A 416 -42.65 -27.62 -54.98
CA GLY A 416 -43.28 -28.72 -55.71
C GLY A 416 -42.59 -29.21 -56.99
N ALA A 417 -41.42 -29.85 -56.85
CA ALA A 417 -40.99 -30.90 -57.80
C ALA A 417 -40.17 -31.98 -57.07
N GLY A 418 -40.74 -33.18 -56.92
CA GLY A 418 -40.03 -34.31 -56.29
C GLY A 418 -39.04 -34.97 -57.25
N VAL A 419 -37.75 -34.89 -56.94
CA VAL A 419 -36.70 -35.75 -57.49
C VAL A 419 -35.87 -36.28 -56.31
N PRO A 420 -35.64 -37.60 -56.18
CA PRO A 420 -35.04 -38.16 -54.97
C PRO A 420 -33.51 -38.11 -54.97
N TRP A 421 -32.95 -37.57 -53.87
CA TRP A 421 -31.58 -37.70 -53.34
C TRP A 421 -30.41 -37.47 -54.33
#